data_AF-Q1II78-F1
#
_entry.id   AF-Q1II78-F1
#
_cell.length_a   1.000
_cell.length_b   1.000
_cell.length_c   1.000
_cell.angle_alpha   90.00
_cell.angle_beta   90.00
_cell.angle_gamma   90.00
#
_symmetry.space_group_name_H-M   'P 1'
#
loop_
_entity.id
_entity.type
_entity.pdbx_description
1 polymer ?
#
loop_
_entity_poly.entity_id
_entity_poly.type
_entity_poly.pdbx_seq_one_letter_code
_entity_poly.pdbx_strand_id
1 'polypeptide(L)'
;MTRESDGDAGEVVGWPRRAENARGRLKMRKQENEAASPYAQNCCIEIHDSELDDISLKGADAVLHFPKVYVHSSAGRPSIDRGTGWGQEAVLRIGNAMITGVFLEESRTANGGVHSLWDGALTIDGTVSDNLVPIPLDVHGAVELEIQCWGETVRISGDSARLELIGEPKYIERFEPEN
;
A
#
# COMPACT_ATOMS: atom_id res chain seq x y z
N MET A 1 -65.59 55.81 -9.95
CA MET A 1 -66.37 55.95 -8.71
C MET A 1 -66.90 54.56 -8.36
N THR A 2 -66.44 54.02 -7.24
CA THR A 2 -66.97 52.89 -6.46
C THR A 2 -67.34 51.59 -7.17
N ARG A 3 -66.64 50.51 -6.80
CA ARG A 3 -67.26 49.23 -6.39
C ARG A 3 -66.23 48.39 -5.64
N GLU A 4 -66.27 48.50 -4.32
CA GLU A 4 -65.96 47.41 -3.40
C GLU A 4 -67.29 46.99 -2.77
N SER A 5 -67.51 45.69 -2.69
CA SER A 5 -68.26 45.02 -1.62
C SER A 5 -68.25 43.51 -1.88
N ASP A 6 -67.75 42.77 -0.88
CA ASP A 6 -68.34 41.59 -0.23
C ASP A 6 -68.79 40.41 -1.13
N GLY A 7 -68.51 39.14 -0.83
CA GLY A 7 -68.00 38.48 0.35
C GLY A 7 -68.44 37.01 0.33
N ASP A 8 -67.86 36.25 1.25
CA ASP A 8 -68.36 35.01 1.86
C ASP A 8 -68.08 33.63 1.23
N ALA A 9 -68.03 32.68 2.17
CA ALA A 9 -67.25 31.45 2.21
C ALA A 9 -67.93 30.21 1.60
N GLY A 10 -67.11 29.19 1.34
CA GLY A 10 -67.56 27.84 0.96
C GLY A 10 -66.42 26.83 0.85
N GLU A 11 -66.13 26.15 1.96
CA GLU A 11 -65.43 24.86 2.06
C GLU A 11 -66.10 23.85 1.11
N VAL A 12 -65.41 23.03 0.29
CA VAL A 12 -64.72 21.73 0.50
C VAL A 12 -64.16 21.38 -0.91
N VAL A 13 -63.02 20.72 -1.14
CA VAL A 13 -62.83 19.26 -1.13
C VAL A 13 -61.32 18.97 -1.14
N GLY A 14 -60.93 17.95 -0.39
CA GLY A 14 -59.56 17.62 -0.01
C GLY A 14 -58.56 17.31 -1.13
N TRP A 15 -57.34 17.79 -0.91
CA TRP A 15 -56.11 17.25 -1.48
C TRP A 15 -55.59 16.14 -0.55
N PRO A 16 -55.05 15.04 -1.09
CA PRO A 16 -54.71 13.87 -0.28
C PRO A 16 -53.56 14.13 0.72
N ARG A 17 -53.71 13.57 1.93
CA ARG A 17 -52.64 13.43 2.93
C ARG A 17 -51.75 12.22 2.60
N ARG A 18 -50.44 12.45 2.75
CA ARG A 18 -49.34 11.55 3.15
C ARG A 18 -49.14 10.21 2.43
N ALA A 19 -47.95 10.08 1.84
CA ALA A 19 -46.91 9.13 2.29
C ALA A 19 -45.56 9.69 1.78
N GLU A 20 -44.58 10.04 2.64
CA GLU A 20 -43.50 9.12 3.03
C GLU A 20 -43.21 8.12 1.90
N ASN A 21 -42.11 8.24 1.17
CA ASN A 21 -40.85 7.63 1.58
C ASN A 21 -39.66 8.30 0.86
N ALA A 22 -39.06 9.30 1.48
CA ALA A 22 -37.67 9.68 1.22
C ALA A 22 -36.74 8.64 1.91
N ARG A 23 -36.75 7.40 1.44
CA ARG A 23 -35.83 6.34 1.87
C ARG A 23 -35.50 5.47 0.66
N GLY A 24 -34.35 5.72 0.05
CA GLY A 24 -33.89 4.93 -1.09
C GLY A 24 -32.56 5.35 -1.71
N ARG A 25 -31.93 6.42 -1.23
CA ARG A 25 -30.54 6.77 -1.58
C ARG A 25 -29.77 7.23 -0.34
N LEU A 26 -29.69 6.36 0.66
CA LEU A 26 -28.72 6.50 1.73
C LEU A 26 -28.08 5.12 1.94
N LYS A 27 -26.75 5.11 1.94
CA LYS A 27 -25.85 3.97 2.21
C LYS A 27 -25.42 3.10 1.02
N MET A 28 -24.70 3.69 0.07
CA MET A 28 -23.57 3.03 -0.63
C MET A 28 -22.50 4.06 -1.03
N ARG A 29 -22.24 5.04 -0.16
CA ARG A 29 -21.16 6.04 -0.27
C ARG A 29 -20.73 6.46 1.14
N LYS A 30 -19.95 5.59 1.79
CA LYS A 30 -19.03 5.87 2.92
C LYS A 30 -18.59 4.53 3.53
N GLN A 31 -17.83 3.78 2.75
CA GLN A 31 -16.91 2.78 3.30
C GLN A 31 -15.53 2.85 2.62
N GLU A 32 -15.28 3.93 1.89
CA GLU A 32 -13.96 4.57 1.91
C GLU A 32 -13.85 5.21 3.29
N ASN A 33 -13.56 4.40 4.31
CA ASN A 33 -12.77 4.95 5.41
C ASN A 33 -11.52 5.48 4.71
N GLU A 34 -11.31 6.78 4.73
CA GLU A 34 -9.97 7.34 4.65
C GLU A 34 -9.20 6.68 5.80
N ALA A 35 -8.67 5.49 5.54
CA ALA A 35 -7.72 4.89 6.46
C ALA A 35 -6.60 5.94 6.57
N ALA A 36 -6.31 6.36 7.80
CA ALA A 36 -5.25 7.33 8.03
C ALA A 36 -3.97 6.81 7.35
N SER A 37 -3.18 7.72 6.76
CA SER A 37 -1.95 7.38 6.05
C SER A 37 -1.15 6.29 6.80
N PRO A 38 -0.65 5.24 6.12
CA PRO A 38 0.14 4.19 6.77
C PRO A 38 1.40 4.73 7.46
N TYR A 39 1.83 5.93 7.09
CA TYR A 39 3.05 6.57 7.60
C TYR A 39 2.82 7.36 8.90
N ALA A 40 1.60 7.39 9.43
CA ALA A 40 1.32 8.00 10.73
C ALA A 40 1.71 7.10 11.91
N GLN A 41 2.09 5.84 11.65
CA GLN A 41 2.47 4.83 12.65
C GLN A 41 3.76 4.12 12.23
N ASN A 42 4.17 3.11 13.00
CA ASN A 42 5.29 2.26 12.60
C ASN A 42 4.90 1.49 11.34
N CYS A 43 5.77 1.46 10.34
CA CYS A 43 5.52 0.73 9.12
C CYS A 43 6.79 0.12 8.51
N CYS A 44 6.59 -0.93 7.73
CA CYS A 44 7.61 -1.62 6.97
C CYS A 44 7.01 -2.14 5.66
N ILE A 45 7.88 -2.44 4.70
CA ILE A 45 7.53 -3.31 3.59
C ILE A 45 7.72 -4.76 4.05
N GLU A 46 6.75 -5.61 3.73
CA GLU A 46 6.87 -7.07 3.83
C GLU A 46 7.31 -7.62 2.47
N ILE A 47 8.50 -8.21 2.40
CA ILE A 47 9.13 -8.65 1.15
C ILE A 47 8.28 -9.75 0.48
N HIS A 48 7.80 -10.73 1.25
CA HIS A 48 7.06 -11.89 0.75
C HIS A 48 5.68 -11.58 0.12
N ASP A 49 5.16 -10.38 0.31
CA ASP A 49 3.90 -9.91 -0.30
C ASP A 49 4.13 -8.81 -1.35
N SER A 50 5.38 -8.66 -1.79
CA SER A 50 5.80 -7.64 -2.74
C SER A 50 6.14 -8.22 -4.13
N GLU A 51 6.07 -7.36 -5.14
CA GLU A 51 6.34 -7.65 -6.55
C GLU A 51 7.53 -6.83 -7.03
N LEU A 52 8.44 -7.45 -7.79
CA LEU A 52 9.63 -6.82 -8.36
C LEU A 52 9.67 -7.00 -9.87
N ASP A 53 9.93 -5.96 -10.65
CA ASP A 53 9.94 -6.05 -12.12
C ASP A 53 11.27 -5.65 -12.79
N ASP A 54 12.16 -4.96 -12.07
CA ASP A 54 13.49 -4.58 -12.55
C ASP A 54 14.52 -4.60 -11.41
N ILE A 55 15.71 -5.11 -11.76
CA ILE A 55 16.95 -4.90 -11.01
C ILE A 55 17.98 -4.43 -12.03
N SER A 56 18.41 -3.17 -11.92
CA SER A 56 19.39 -2.62 -12.85
C SER A 56 20.50 -1.86 -12.15
N LEU A 57 21.70 -1.88 -12.73
CA LEU A 57 22.81 -1.03 -12.29
C LEU A 57 22.74 0.31 -13.01
N LYS A 58 22.77 1.41 -12.23
CA LYS A 58 22.87 2.79 -12.72
C LYS A 58 24.13 3.42 -12.14
N GLY A 59 25.23 3.34 -12.89
CA GLY A 59 26.54 3.69 -12.34
C GLY A 59 26.99 2.62 -11.33
N ALA A 60 27.29 3.05 -10.11
CA ALA A 60 27.65 2.14 -9.02
C ALA A 60 26.44 1.68 -8.20
N ASP A 61 25.23 2.18 -8.46
CA ASP A 61 24.06 1.88 -7.64
C ASP A 61 23.23 0.77 -8.26
N ALA A 62 22.81 -0.20 -7.45
CA ALA A 62 21.73 -1.10 -7.80
C ALA A 62 20.40 -0.41 -7.54
N VAL A 63 19.52 -0.43 -8.54
CA VAL A 63 18.18 0.16 -8.50
C VAL A 63 17.18 -0.96 -8.71
N LEU A 64 16.37 -1.21 -7.68
CA LEU A 64 15.28 -2.18 -7.71
C LEU A 64 13.97 -1.42 -7.83
N HIS A 65 13.15 -1.78 -8.81
CA HIS A 65 11.82 -1.23 -8.97
C HIS A 65 10.77 -2.27 -8.57
N PHE A 66 9.91 -1.84 -7.65
CA PHE A 66 8.78 -2.61 -7.15
C PHE A 66 7.51 -1.93 -7.64
N PRO A 67 6.81 -2.47 -8.65
CA PRO A 67 5.52 -1.93 -9.07
C PRO A 67 4.48 -1.98 -7.94
N LYS A 68 4.68 -2.90 -6.98
CA LYS A 68 3.89 -2.99 -5.77
C LYS A 68 4.70 -3.61 -4.63
N VAL A 69 4.81 -2.89 -3.52
CA VAL A 69 5.20 -3.41 -2.21
C VAL A 69 3.99 -3.52 -1.30
N TYR A 70 3.97 -4.52 -0.42
CA TYR A 70 3.03 -4.57 0.69
C TYR A 70 3.60 -3.81 1.89
N VAL A 71 2.90 -2.77 2.32
CA VAL A 71 3.24 -1.97 3.49
C VAL A 71 2.32 -2.35 4.64
N HIS A 72 2.91 -2.82 5.72
CA HIS A 72 2.21 -3.03 6.97
C HIS A 72 2.37 -1.81 7.87
N SER A 73 1.25 -1.24 8.30
CA SER A 73 1.21 -0.15 9.29
C SER A 73 0.56 -0.62 10.59
N SER A 74 1.25 -0.45 11.71
CA SER A 74 0.80 -0.85 13.05
C SER A 74 1.24 0.15 14.13
N ALA A 75 0.47 0.24 15.22
CA ALA A 75 0.84 1.03 16.39
C ALA A 75 1.94 0.36 17.21
N GLY A 76 2.13 -0.96 17.02
CA GLY A 76 3.15 -1.77 17.65
C GLY A 76 4.27 -2.12 16.68
N ARG A 77 4.59 -3.40 16.58
CA ARG A 77 5.56 -3.99 15.66
C ARG A 77 4.85 -4.38 14.36
N PRO A 78 5.19 -3.74 13.22
CA PRO A 78 4.72 -4.17 11.91
C PRO A 78 5.03 -5.66 11.65
N SER A 79 4.21 -6.30 10.81
CA SER A 79 4.22 -7.76 10.50
C SER A 79 3.85 -8.69 11.67
N ILE A 80 3.70 -8.17 12.90
CA ILE A 80 3.32 -8.97 14.08
C ILE A 80 2.02 -8.48 14.71
N ASP A 81 1.96 -7.20 15.05
CA ASP A 81 0.87 -6.63 15.81
C ASP A 81 -0.24 -6.15 14.85
N ARG A 82 -1.50 -6.22 15.30
CA ARG A 82 -2.68 -5.77 14.53
C ARG A 82 -2.45 -4.43 13.83
N GLY A 83 -2.90 -4.32 12.60
CA GLY A 83 -2.56 -3.20 11.75
C GLY A 83 -3.42 -3.09 10.51
N THR A 84 -2.83 -2.52 9.47
CA THR A 84 -3.44 -2.35 8.16
C THR A 84 -2.41 -2.63 7.08
N GLY A 85 -2.86 -3.30 6.02
CA GLY A 85 -2.08 -3.61 4.83
C GLY A 85 -2.35 -2.63 3.71
N TRP A 86 -1.30 -2.23 3.00
CA TRP A 86 -1.36 -1.22 1.94
C TRP A 86 -0.47 -1.64 0.77
N GLY A 87 -0.88 -1.29 -0.45
CA GLY A 87 -0.08 -1.47 -1.65
C GLY A 87 0.46 -0.13 -2.14
N GLN A 88 1.75 -0.07 -2.45
CA GLN A 88 2.36 1.14 -3.05
C GLN A 88 3.51 0.78 -3.98
N GLU A 89 3.79 1.61 -4.99
CA GLU A 89 4.98 1.48 -5.83
C GLU A 89 6.22 1.98 -5.08
N ALA A 90 7.38 1.35 -5.28
CA ALA A 90 8.60 1.75 -4.60
C ALA A 90 9.86 1.55 -5.45
N VAL A 91 10.89 2.35 -5.15
CA VAL A 91 12.25 2.17 -5.65
C VAL A 91 13.19 2.04 -4.46
N LEU A 92 13.96 0.95 -4.44
CA LEU A 92 15.06 0.75 -3.49
C LEU A 92 16.38 0.92 -4.23
N ARG A 93 17.26 1.74 -3.66
CA ARG A 93 18.61 1.96 -4.17
C ARG A 93 19.62 1.44 -3.17
N ILE A 94 20.57 0.64 -3.63
CA ILE A 94 21.74 0.21 -2.86
C ILE A 94 22.98 0.82 -3.51
N GLY A 95 23.74 1.60 -2.76
CA GLY A 95 24.92 2.32 -3.26
C GLY A 95 26.16 1.44 -3.32
N ASN A 96 27.03 1.70 -4.30
CA ASN A 96 28.26 0.93 -4.56
C ASN A 96 28.02 -0.59 -4.58
N ALA A 97 26.96 -0.97 -5.29
CA ALA A 97 26.38 -2.29 -5.19
C ALA A 97 27.14 -3.36 -5.98
N MET A 98 27.14 -4.57 -5.42
CA MET A 98 27.48 -5.82 -6.11
C MET A 98 26.26 -6.74 -6.10
N ILE A 99 25.84 -7.17 -7.28
CA ILE A 99 24.69 -8.07 -7.45
C ILE A 99 25.21 -9.48 -7.75
N THR A 100 24.67 -10.48 -7.07
CA THR A 100 24.90 -11.90 -7.33
C THR A 100 23.59 -12.67 -7.40
N GLY A 101 23.55 -13.71 -8.22
CA GLY A 101 22.29 -14.39 -8.56
C GLY A 101 21.52 -13.69 -9.68
N VAL A 102 20.45 -14.33 -10.14
CA VAL A 102 19.58 -13.83 -11.21
C VAL A 102 18.22 -14.50 -11.06
N PHE A 103 17.15 -13.75 -11.34
CA PHE A 103 15.82 -14.35 -11.52
C PHE A 103 15.65 -14.79 -12.97
N LEU A 104 15.06 -15.97 -13.18
CA LEU A 104 14.82 -16.47 -14.53
C LEU A 104 13.55 -15.85 -15.11
N GLU A 105 13.48 -15.74 -16.44
CA GLU A 105 12.34 -15.11 -17.13
C GLU A 105 11.02 -15.90 -16.92
N GLU A 106 11.12 -17.19 -16.60
CA GLU A 106 10.00 -18.06 -16.29
C GLU A 106 9.25 -17.58 -15.04
N SER A 107 9.95 -17.17 -13.98
CA SER A 107 9.31 -16.67 -12.75
C SER A 107 8.60 -15.34 -12.98
N ARG A 108 9.14 -14.53 -13.90
CA ARG A 108 8.53 -13.27 -14.35
C ARG A 108 7.27 -13.48 -15.18
N THR A 109 7.36 -14.35 -16.18
CA THR A 109 6.28 -14.59 -17.15
C THR A 109 5.06 -15.21 -16.46
N ALA A 110 5.29 -16.12 -15.52
CA ALA A 110 4.21 -16.78 -14.81
C ALA A 110 3.37 -15.85 -13.93
N ASN A 111 3.93 -14.73 -13.49
CA ASN A 111 3.24 -13.75 -12.65
C ASN A 111 2.91 -12.46 -13.43
N GLY A 112 2.76 -12.54 -14.75
CA GLY A 112 2.26 -11.40 -15.55
C GLY A 112 3.27 -10.28 -15.77
N GLY A 113 4.57 -10.58 -15.76
CA GLY A 113 5.64 -9.62 -16.04
C GLY A 113 6.40 -9.12 -14.81
N VAL A 114 6.13 -9.68 -13.63
CA VAL A 114 6.79 -9.35 -12.36
C VAL A 114 7.27 -10.62 -11.67
N HIS A 115 8.23 -10.51 -10.76
CA HIS A 115 8.61 -11.57 -9.84
C HIS A 115 7.82 -11.38 -8.54
N SER A 116 6.95 -12.33 -8.19
CA SER A 116 6.32 -12.38 -6.88
C SER A 116 7.32 -12.92 -5.86
N LEU A 117 7.76 -12.06 -4.95
CA LEU A 117 8.75 -12.41 -3.95
C LEU A 117 8.10 -13.29 -2.87
N TRP A 118 8.84 -14.24 -2.32
CA TRP A 118 8.34 -15.16 -1.29
C TRP A 118 9.08 -15.04 0.03
N ASP A 119 10.30 -14.53 -0.02
CA ASP A 119 11.16 -14.39 1.14
C ASP A 119 12.24 -13.33 0.84
N GLY A 120 12.93 -12.88 1.88
CA GLY A 120 14.10 -12.04 1.78
C GLY A 120 14.57 -11.56 3.14
N ALA A 121 15.72 -10.90 3.15
CA ALA A 121 16.26 -10.30 4.35
C ALA A 121 17.03 -9.04 4.00
N LEU A 122 16.89 -8.01 4.83
CA LEU A 122 17.72 -6.82 4.78
C LEU A 122 18.66 -6.83 6.00
N THR A 123 19.96 -6.80 5.73
CA THR A 123 21.01 -6.67 6.75
C THR A 123 21.63 -5.28 6.65
N ILE A 124 21.68 -4.56 7.77
CA ILE A 124 22.35 -3.26 7.90
C ILE A 124 23.33 -3.34 9.07
N ASP A 125 24.62 -3.15 8.80
CA ASP A 125 25.71 -3.22 9.78
C ASP A 125 25.65 -4.47 10.67
N GLY A 126 25.30 -5.61 10.06
CA GLY A 126 25.17 -6.92 10.72
C GLY A 126 23.85 -7.15 11.47
N THR A 127 22.94 -6.17 11.51
CA THR A 127 21.59 -6.35 12.06
C THR A 127 20.66 -6.83 10.95
N VAL A 128 20.04 -8.00 11.15
CA VAL A 128 19.15 -8.64 10.16
C VAL A 128 17.69 -8.27 10.45
N SER A 129 17.00 -7.82 9.41
CA SER A 129 15.54 -7.70 9.34
C SER A 129 15.03 -8.80 8.41
N ASP A 130 14.50 -9.86 9.00
CA ASP A 130 13.91 -10.99 8.26
C ASP A 130 12.60 -10.55 7.60
N ASN A 131 12.48 -10.70 6.29
CA ASN A 131 11.35 -10.32 5.44
C ASN A 131 10.92 -8.84 5.48
N LEU A 132 11.70 -7.97 6.10
CA LEU A 132 11.28 -6.60 6.36
C LEU A 132 12.26 -5.56 5.80
N VAL A 133 11.70 -4.54 5.14
CA VAL A 133 12.41 -3.30 4.82
C VAL A 133 11.75 -2.16 5.59
N PRO A 134 12.48 -1.43 6.46
CA PRO A 134 11.89 -0.38 7.29
C PRO A 134 11.47 0.83 6.43
N ILE A 135 10.42 1.53 6.87
CA ILE A 135 10.02 2.82 6.31
C ILE A 135 10.09 3.88 7.42
N PRO A 136 10.82 4.99 7.23
CA PRO A 136 11.72 5.29 6.10
C PRO A 136 13.01 4.45 6.15
N LEU A 137 13.68 4.31 5.00
CA LEU A 137 15.04 3.78 4.89
C LEU A 137 15.92 4.78 4.14
N ASP A 138 16.90 5.34 4.83
CA ASP A 138 17.96 6.20 4.28
C ASP A 138 19.20 6.05 5.18
N VAL A 139 20.11 5.15 4.80
CA VAL A 139 21.23 4.71 5.65
C VAL A 139 22.54 4.66 4.87
N HIS A 140 23.64 4.90 5.59
CA HIS A 140 25.00 4.60 5.17
C HIS A 140 25.59 3.56 6.12
N GLY A 141 26.30 2.56 5.58
CA GLY A 141 26.78 1.41 6.33
C GLY A 141 26.79 0.17 5.46
N ALA A 142 27.31 -0.94 5.96
CA ALA A 142 27.31 -2.20 5.22
C ALA A 142 25.86 -2.68 5.03
N VAL A 143 25.42 -2.80 3.78
CA VAL A 143 24.07 -3.27 3.41
C VAL A 143 24.17 -4.59 2.67
N GLU A 144 23.29 -5.53 3.00
CA GLU A 144 23.02 -6.71 2.20
C GLU A 144 21.51 -6.92 2.10
N LEU A 145 20.98 -6.98 0.88
CA LEU A 145 19.62 -7.38 0.58
C LEU A 145 19.65 -8.76 -0.08
N GLU A 146 18.93 -9.70 0.51
CA GLU A 146 18.57 -10.96 -0.11
C GLU A 146 17.09 -10.94 -0.46
N ILE A 147 16.74 -11.36 -1.68
CA ILE A 147 15.35 -11.52 -2.11
C ILE A 147 15.19 -12.84 -2.86
N GLN A 148 14.08 -13.51 -2.62
CA GLN A 148 13.81 -14.84 -3.14
C GLN A 148 12.50 -14.88 -3.93
N CYS A 149 12.51 -15.60 -5.04
CA CYS A 149 11.35 -15.86 -5.88
C CYS A 149 11.52 -17.27 -6.46
N TRP A 150 10.53 -18.15 -6.31
CA TRP A 150 10.50 -19.43 -7.04
C TRP A 150 11.75 -20.32 -6.85
N GLY A 151 12.39 -20.25 -5.68
CA GLY A 151 13.63 -20.99 -5.39
C GLY A 151 14.91 -20.34 -5.96
N GLU A 152 14.77 -19.22 -6.65
CA GLU A 152 15.86 -18.35 -7.09
C GLU A 152 16.15 -17.33 -5.99
N THR A 153 17.42 -16.92 -5.89
CA THR A 153 17.88 -15.94 -4.91
C THR A 153 18.76 -14.92 -5.60
N VAL A 154 18.43 -13.63 -5.41
CA VAL A 154 19.30 -12.51 -5.76
C VAL A 154 19.80 -11.88 -4.47
N ARG A 155 21.11 -11.64 -4.39
CA ARG A 155 21.77 -10.91 -3.31
C ARG A 155 22.42 -9.65 -3.83
N ILE A 156 22.23 -8.56 -3.11
CA ILE A 156 22.75 -7.25 -3.44
C ILE A 156 23.44 -6.70 -2.20
N SER A 157 24.75 -6.53 -2.26
CA SER A 157 25.52 -5.91 -1.19
C SER A 157 26.01 -4.53 -1.60
N GLY A 158 26.18 -3.62 -0.64
CA GLY A 158 26.63 -2.25 -0.88
C GLY A 158 26.95 -1.51 0.41
N ASP A 159 27.10 -0.18 0.33
CA ASP A 159 27.50 0.68 1.46
C ASP A 159 26.47 1.74 1.86
N SER A 160 25.28 1.68 1.26
CA SER A 160 24.14 2.53 1.59
C SER A 160 22.85 1.94 1.04
N ALA A 161 21.72 2.32 1.64
CA ALA A 161 20.40 1.97 1.12
C ALA A 161 19.43 3.14 1.27
N ARG A 162 18.62 3.37 0.24
CA ARG A 162 17.58 4.39 0.23
C ARG A 162 16.30 3.88 -0.42
N LEU A 163 15.19 4.03 0.30
CA LEU A 163 13.85 3.70 -0.19
C LEU A 163 13.09 4.97 -0.59
N GLU A 164 12.47 4.94 -1.76
CA GLU A 164 11.54 5.95 -2.24
C GLU A 164 10.19 5.29 -2.52
N LEU A 165 9.13 5.82 -1.90
CA LEU A 165 7.75 5.39 -2.11
C LEU A 165 7.09 6.32 -3.14
N ILE A 166 6.46 5.74 -4.15
CA ILE A 166 5.95 6.46 -5.33
C ILE A 166 4.42 6.49 -5.28
N GLY A 167 3.84 7.67 -5.54
CA GLY A 167 2.39 7.86 -5.58
C GLY A 167 1.72 7.80 -4.20
N GLU A 168 0.43 7.47 -4.18
CA GLU A 168 -0.38 7.36 -2.96
C GLU A 168 -0.56 5.88 -2.57
N PRO A 169 -0.46 5.53 -1.28
CA PRO A 169 -0.73 4.18 -0.81
C PRO A 169 -2.19 3.79 -1.03
N LYS A 170 -2.43 2.54 -1.44
CA LYS A 170 -3.77 1.97 -1.63
C LYS A 170 -4.08 1.00 -0.50
N TYR A 171 -5.15 1.26 0.24
CA TYR A 171 -5.61 0.35 1.29
C TYR A 171 -5.94 -1.02 0.69
N ILE A 172 -5.36 -2.08 1.27
CA ILE A 172 -5.64 -3.48 0.89
C ILE A 172 -6.60 -4.06 1.92
N GLU A 173 -6.20 -4.04 3.19
CA GLU A 173 -6.93 -4.76 4.24
C GLU A 173 -6.63 -4.24 5.64
N ARG A 174 -7.41 -4.79 6.58
CA ARG A 174 -7.09 -4.76 7.99
C ARG A 174 -6.29 -6.03 8.29
N PHE A 175 -5.14 -5.87 8.92
CA PHE A 175 -4.32 -6.98 9.37
C PHE A 175 -4.72 -7.40 10.78
N GLU A 176 -5.07 -8.67 10.95
CA GLU A 176 -5.29 -9.29 12.25
C GLU A 176 -4.40 -10.55 12.30
N PRO A 177 -3.50 -10.69 13.30
CA PRO A 177 -2.64 -11.85 13.41
C PRO A 177 -3.50 -13.11 13.64
N GLU A 178 -3.10 -14.21 13.01
CA GLU A 178 -3.73 -15.51 13.24
C GLU A 178 -3.55 -15.89 14.72
N ASN A 179 -4.67 -16.18 15.41
CA ASN A 179 -4.70 -16.54 16.83
C ASN A 179 -4.21 -17.97 17.07
#